data_AF-A0A7J4RZL5-F1
#
_entry.id   AF-A0A7J4RZL5-F1
#
_cell.length_a   1.000
_cell.length_b   1.000
_cell.length_c   1.000
_cell.angle_alpha   90.00
_cell.angle_beta   90.00
_cell.angle_gamma   90.00
#
_symmetry.space_group_name_H-M   'P 1'
#
loop_
_entity.id
_entity.type
_entity.pdbx_description
1 polymer ?
#
loop_
_entity_poly.entity_id
_entity_poly.type
_entity_poly.pdbx_seq_one_letter_code
_entity_poly.pdbx_strand_id
1 'polypeptide(L)'
;LHDVGKIIEFEVTTSIKIGEEGMLRGHTVIGEELVREKAKQTGLDTHTLRKLSHMILAHHGEHEYGAPKEPMFVEAVLVYYADEMDAKASQFERIKKDT
;
A
#
# COMPACT_ATOMS: atom_id res chain seq x y z
N LEU A 1 -6.92 -0.17 -2.20
CA LEU A 1 -6.80 -0.32 -0.73
C LEU A 1 -5.34 -0.40 -0.28
N HIS A 2 -4.45 -1.07 -1.02
CA HIS A 2 -3.04 -1.24 -0.63
C HIS A 2 -2.36 0.06 -0.19
N ASP A 3 -2.69 1.19 -0.84
CA ASP A 3 -2.13 2.51 -0.57
C ASP A 3 -3.01 3.45 0.29
N VAL A 4 -4.10 2.95 0.88
CA VAL A 4 -5.09 3.81 1.55
C VAL A 4 -4.51 4.61 2.72
N GLY A 5 -3.44 4.12 3.34
CA GLY A 5 -2.75 4.83 4.42
C GLY A 5 -2.10 6.15 4.00
N LYS A 6 -1.88 6.39 2.69
CA LYS A 6 -1.30 7.65 2.18
C LYS A 6 -2.12 8.88 2.56
N ILE A 7 -3.42 8.71 2.82
CA ILE A 7 -4.31 9.79 3.26
C ILE A 7 -3.97 10.32 4.66
N ILE A 8 -3.30 9.51 5.48
CA ILE A 8 -2.85 9.87 6.83
C ILE A 8 -1.32 10.09 6.84
N GLU A 9 -0.57 9.37 6.01
CA GLU A 9 0.89 9.49 5.89
C GLU A 9 1.31 10.89 5.43
N PHE A 10 0.59 11.47 4.48
CA PHE A 10 0.93 12.77 3.93
C PHE A 10 0.16 13.93 4.58
N GLU A 11 0.90 14.98 4.93
CA GLU A 11 0.35 16.29 5.22
C GLU A 11 0.44 17.15 3.96
N VAL A 12 -0.72 17.51 3.41
CA VAL A 12 -0.83 18.35 2.21
C VAL A 12 -1.21 19.77 2.62
N THR A 13 -0.26 20.69 2.54
CA THR A 13 -0.48 22.13 2.78
C THR A 13 -0.11 22.93 1.53
N THR A 14 0.82 23.88 1.61
CA THR A 14 1.46 24.50 0.45
C THR A 14 2.51 23.60 -0.21
N SER A 15 2.96 22.57 0.51
CA SER A 15 3.79 21.48 0.02
C SER A 15 3.25 20.14 0.55
N ILE A 16 3.69 19.05 -0.09
CA ILE A 16 3.43 17.69 0.37
C ILE A 16 4.63 17.26 1.20
N LYS A 17 4.40 16.86 2.45
CA LYS A 17 5.41 16.29 3.35
C LYS A 17 4.86 15.05 4.05
N ILE A 18 5.76 14.21 4.54
CA ILE A 18 5.40 13.07 5.40
C ILE A 18 5.12 13.63 6.81
N GLY A 19 3.93 13.37 7.32
CA GLY A 19 3.52 13.75 8.69
C GLY A 19 4.15 12.85 9.75
N GLU A 20 3.92 13.16 11.02
CA GLU A 20 4.49 12.39 12.15
C GLU A 20 4.09 10.91 12.10
N GLU A 21 2.79 10.62 11.89
CA GLU A 21 2.29 9.25 11.73
C GLU A 21 2.98 8.52 10.58
N GLY A 22 3.14 9.20 9.43
CA GLY A 22 3.82 8.67 8.27
C GLY A 22 5.29 8.32 8.54
N MET A 23 6.01 9.21 9.24
CA MET A 23 7.41 9.00 9.61
C MET A 23 7.60 7.83 10.58
N LEU A 24 6.66 7.62 11.50
CA LEU A 24 6.77 6.59 12.52
C LEU A 24 6.30 5.21 12.05
N ARG A 25 5.30 5.16 11.17
CA ARG A 25 4.57 3.91 10.86
C ARG A 25 4.52 3.57 9.37
N GLY A 26 4.50 4.59 8.50
CA GLY A 26 4.32 4.43 7.05
C GLY A 26 2.90 4.03 6.63
N HIS A 27 2.55 4.31 5.37
CA HIS A 27 1.19 4.08 4.85
C HIS A 27 0.76 2.61 4.83
N THR A 28 1.69 1.65 4.75
CA THR A 28 1.35 0.22 4.73
C THR A 28 0.72 -0.22 6.04
N VAL A 29 1.35 0.13 7.17
CA VAL A 29 0.85 -0.18 8.52
C VAL A 29 -0.41 0.63 8.82
N ILE A 30 -0.40 1.93 8.50
CA ILE A 30 -1.58 2.78 8.70
C ILE A 30 -2.77 2.26 7.87
N GLY A 31 -2.53 1.86 6.62
CA GLY A 31 -3.54 1.33 5.72
C GLY A 31 -4.15 0.01 6.22
N GLU A 32 -3.33 -0.88 6.77
CA GLU A 32 -3.79 -2.14 7.36
C GLU A 32 -4.73 -1.91 8.54
N GLU A 33 -4.36 -0.98 9.44
CA GLU A 33 -5.18 -0.63 10.59
C GLU A 33 -6.51 0.01 10.18
N LEU A 34 -6.49 0.96 9.23
CA LEU A 34 -7.71 1.58 8.70
C LEU A 34 -8.68 0.52 8.15
N VAL A 35 -8.15 -0.43 7.38
CA VAL A 35 -8.95 -1.51 6.80
C VAL A 35 -9.48 -2.45 7.87
N ARG A 36 -8.68 -2.81 8.87
CA ARG A 36 -9.13 -3.67 9.97
C ARG A 36 -10.19 -3.04 10.84
N GLU A 37 -10.03 -1.77 11.18
CA GLU A 37 -11.04 -1.04 11.95
C GLU A 37 -12.35 -0.99 11.18
N LYS A 38 -12.30 -0.77 9.87
CA LYS A 38 -13.52 -0.72 9.07
C LYS A 38 -14.15 -2.10 8.84
N ALA A 39 -13.34 -3.14 8.71
CA ALA A 39 -13.81 -4.51 8.55
C ALA A 39 -14.67 -5.00 9.72
N LYS A 40 -14.44 -4.52 10.96
CA LYS A 40 -15.27 -4.83 12.13
C LYS A 40 -16.77 -4.54 11.93
N GLN A 41 -17.12 -3.67 10.98
CA GLN A 41 -18.48 -3.22 10.71
C GLN A 41 -19.12 -3.93 9.49
N THR A 42 -18.39 -4.80 8.81
CA THR A 42 -18.78 -5.36 7.50
C THR A 42 -19.24 -6.82 7.56
N GLY A 43 -19.02 -7.51 8.68
CA GLY A 43 -19.27 -8.95 8.79
C GLY A 43 -18.28 -9.81 7.98
N LEU A 44 -17.17 -9.23 7.51
CA LEU A 44 -16.13 -9.93 6.77
C LEU A 44 -15.53 -11.05 7.64
N ASP A 45 -15.38 -12.24 7.06
CA ASP A 45 -14.81 -13.37 7.77
C ASP A 45 -13.31 -13.13 8.08
N THR A 46 -12.82 -13.80 9.13
CA THR A 46 -11.46 -13.61 9.61
C THR A 46 -10.40 -14.05 8.59
N HIS A 47 -10.68 -15.04 7.74
CA HIS A 47 -9.72 -15.53 6.76
C HIS A 47 -9.53 -14.49 5.65
N THR A 48 -10.62 -13.95 5.10
CA THR A 48 -10.57 -12.89 4.08
C THR A 48 -9.92 -11.63 4.65
N LEU A 49 -10.23 -11.24 5.89
CA LEU A 49 -9.58 -10.10 6.53
C LEU A 49 -8.06 -10.29 6.65
N ARG A 50 -7.59 -11.49 7.04
CA ARG A 50 -6.15 -11.78 7.11
C ARG A 50 -5.48 -11.71 5.75
N LYS A 51 -6.10 -12.24 4.69
CA LYS A 51 -5.57 -12.11 3.32
C LYS A 51 -5.51 -10.64 2.90
N LEU A 52 -6.54 -9.85 3.20
CA LEU A 52 -6.57 -8.43 2.87
C LEU A 52 -5.48 -7.64 3.61
N SER A 53 -5.33 -7.84 4.92
CA SER A 53 -4.23 -7.27 5.71
C SER A 53 -2.86 -7.64 5.12
N HIS A 54 -2.65 -8.91 4.76
CA HIS A 54 -1.38 -9.36 4.17
C HIS A 54 -1.11 -8.68 2.82
N MET A 55 -2.13 -8.54 1.95
CA MET A 55 -1.97 -7.84 0.68
C MET A 55 -1.57 -6.38 0.89
N ILE A 56 -2.12 -5.69 1.89
CA ILE A 56 -1.73 -4.31 2.20
C ILE A 56 -0.31 -4.23 2.76
N LEU A 57 0.09 -5.14 3.64
CA LEU A 57 1.43 -5.13 4.22
C LEU A 57 2.52 -5.59 3.24
N ALA A 58 2.18 -6.40 2.25
CA ALA A 58 3.15 -7.03 1.36
C ALA A 58 3.21 -6.44 -0.06
N HIS A 59 2.37 -5.44 -0.37
CA HIS A 59 2.25 -4.97 -1.76
C HIS A 59 3.50 -4.32 -2.35
N HIS A 60 4.48 -3.90 -1.52
CA HIS A 60 5.79 -3.42 -2.01
C HIS A 60 6.72 -4.58 -2.43
N GLY A 61 6.31 -5.84 -2.23
CA GLY A 61 7.10 -7.00 -2.62
C GLY A 61 8.20 -7.29 -1.62
N GLU A 62 9.44 -6.96 -1.99
CA GLU A 62 10.63 -7.30 -1.21
C GLU A 62 10.87 -6.30 -0.06
N HIS A 63 11.61 -6.76 0.95
CA HIS A 63 11.97 -5.93 2.11
C HIS A 63 12.78 -4.69 1.73
N GLU A 64 13.58 -4.77 0.67
CA GLU A 64 14.36 -3.65 0.13
C GLU A 64 13.49 -2.51 -0.42
N TYR A 65 12.25 -2.80 -0.85
CA TYR A 65 11.27 -1.82 -1.30
C TYR A 65 10.38 -1.28 -0.16
N GLY A 66 10.70 -1.63 1.09
CA GLY A 66 9.97 -1.13 2.26
C GLY A 66 8.77 -1.99 2.67
N ALA A 67 8.62 -3.20 2.14
CA ALA A 67 7.59 -4.13 2.59
C ALA A 67 7.91 -4.72 3.97
N PRO A 68 7.00 -4.61 4.96
CA PRO A 68 7.10 -5.38 6.21
C PRO A 68 7.19 -6.89 6.01
N LYS A 69 6.58 -7.43 4.95
CA LYS A 69 6.62 -8.86 4.62
C LYS A 69 6.49 -9.09 3.11
N GLU A 70 7.15 -10.13 2.60
CA GLU A 70 6.98 -10.56 1.22
C GLU A 70 5.58 -11.13 0.93
N PRO A 71 5.09 -11.06 -0.32
CA PRO A 71 3.85 -11.71 -0.73
C PRO A 71 3.90 -13.23 -0.52
N MET A 72 2.96 -13.79 0.25
CA MET A 72 2.99 -15.21 0.67
C MET A 72 1.95 -16.09 -0.03
N PHE A 73 1.16 -15.54 -0.95
CA PHE A 73 0.16 -16.27 -1.73
C PHE A 73 -0.10 -15.60 -3.07
N VAL A 74 -0.69 -16.34 -4.01
CA VAL A 74 -0.85 -15.95 -5.41
C VAL A 74 -1.50 -14.57 -5.56
N GLU A 75 -2.62 -14.31 -4.87
CA GLU A 75 -3.29 -13.02 -5.01
C GLU A 75 -2.45 -11.85 -4.48
N ALA A 76 -1.64 -12.04 -3.43
CA ALA A 76 -0.72 -11.01 -2.96
C ALA A 76 0.43 -10.75 -3.94
N VAL A 77 0.96 -11.81 -4.56
CA VAL A 77 1.99 -11.70 -5.61
C VAL A 77 1.44 -10.93 -6.81
N LEU A 78 0.20 -11.22 -7.20
CA LEU A 78 -0.47 -10.51 -8.30
C LEU A 78 -0.69 -9.03 -7.99
N VAL A 79 -1.08 -8.68 -6.76
CA VAL A 79 -1.22 -7.27 -6.35
C VAL A 79 0.12 -6.54 -6.41
N TYR A 80 1.19 -7.13 -5.89
CA TYR A 80 2.53 -6.54 -5.97
C TYR A 80 2.96 -6.29 -7.42
N TYR A 81 2.91 -7.30 -8.27
CA TYR A 81 3.35 -7.14 -9.66
C TYR A 81 2.44 -6.19 -10.45
N ALA A 82 1.14 -6.16 -10.17
CA ALA A 82 0.24 -5.20 -10.81
C ALA A 82 0.63 -3.76 -10.48
N ASP A 83 0.92 -3.48 -9.21
CA ASP A 83 1.35 -2.15 -8.74
C ASP A 83 2.70 -1.74 -9.36
N GLU A 84 3.68 -2.65 -9.32
CA GLU A 84 5.02 -2.40 -9.87
C GLU A 84 5.01 -2.21 -11.39
N MET A 85 4.19 -2.97 -12.11
CA MET A 85 4.02 -2.80 -13.55
C MET A 85 3.35 -1.46 -13.89
N ASP A 86 2.33 -1.05 -13.14
CA ASP A 86 1.65 0.23 -13.33
C ASP A 86 2.61 1.41 -13.10
N ALA A 87 3.40 1.35 -12.03
CA ALA A 87 4.43 2.36 -11.72
C ALA A 87 5.47 2.50 -12.84
N LYS A 88 6.00 1.37 -13.34
CA LYS A 88 6.97 1.34 -14.46
C LYS A 88 6.39 1.84 -15.77
N ALA A 89 5.16 1.43 -16.10
CA ALA A 89 4.47 1.89 -17.30
C ALA A 89 4.23 3.40 -17.25
N SER A 90 3.72 3.91 -16.13
CA SER A 90 3.51 5.34 -15.89
C SER A 90 4.81 6.15 -16.01
N GLN A 91 5.91 5.64 -15.47
CA GLN A 91 7.22 6.28 -15.58
C GLN A 91 7.69 6.35 -17.05
N PHE A 92 7.54 5.25 -17.81
CA PHE A 92 7.89 5.21 -19.22
C PHE A 92 7.09 6.22 -20.05
N GLU A 93 5.76 6.28 -19.84
CA GLU A 93 4.91 7.24 -20.53
C GLU A 93 5.31 8.70 -20.24
N ARG A 94 5.69 9.01 -19.00
CA ARG A 94 6.13 10.35 -18.61
C ARG A 94 7.41 10.73 -19.35
N ILE A 95 8.43 9.88 -19.31
CA ILE A 95 9.71 10.12 -20.00
C ILE A 95 9.51 10.31 -21.51
N LYS A 96 8.63 9.52 -22.12
CA LYS A 96 8.31 9.64 -23.55
C LYS A 96 7.64 10.97 -23.91
N LYS A 97 6.85 11.57 -23.01
CA LYS A 97 6.21 12.89 -23.25
C LYS A 97 7.21 14.04 -23.16
N ASP A 98 8.28 13.86 -22.38
CA ASP A 98 9.30 14.87 -22.11
C ASP A 98 10.46 14.84 -23.14
N THR A 99 10.43 13.88 -24.09
CA THR A 99 11.39 13.76 -25.21
C THR A 99 10.71 14.08 -26.53
#